data_AF-X0T847-F1
#
_entry.id   AF-X0T847-F1
#
_cell.length_a   1.000
_cell.length_b   1.000
_cell.length_c   1.000
_cell.angle_alpha   90.00
_cell.angle_beta   90.00
_cell.angle_gamma   90.00
#
_symmetry.space_group_name_H-M   'P 1'
#
loop_
_entity.id
_entity.type
_entity.pdbx_description
1 polymer ?
#
loop_
_entity_poly.entity_id
_entity_poly.type
_entity_poly.pdbx_seq_one_letter_code
_entity_poly.pdbx_strand_id
1 'polypeptide(L)'
;FADVLDERITITRTDVRGTSVGISSFFSRLSRAFQIAIFSIVHILTGFVEGQTAQTELAKFGVRLHMSVIPAIVLLICTIVFWKLYPITPRIYMENKKKLKELGF
;
A
#
# COMPACT_ATOMS: atom_id res chain seq x y z
N PHE A 1 -7.19 1.67 -9.04
CA PHE A 1 -5.88 2.04 -9.63
C PHE A 1 -6.05 2.57 -11.04
N ALA A 2 -6.65 1.82 -11.98
CA ALA A 2 -6.88 2.30 -13.35
C ALA A 2 -7.75 3.58 -13.41
N ASP A 3 -8.79 3.65 -12.60
CA ASP A 3 -9.66 4.81 -12.42
C ASP A 3 -8.93 6.08 -11.95
N VAL A 4 -7.99 5.95 -11.01
CA VAL A 4 -7.14 7.07 -10.56
C VAL A 4 -6.18 7.53 -11.67
N LEU A 5 -5.67 6.60 -12.48
CA LEU A 5 -4.82 6.95 -13.63
C LEU A 5 -5.63 7.69 -14.70
N ASP A 6 -6.82 7.19 -15.00
CA ASP A 6 -7.76 7.80 -15.94
C ASP A 6 -8.11 9.23 -15.52
N GLU A 7 -8.48 9.43 -14.25
CA GLU A 7 -8.72 10.76 -13.66
C GLU A 7 -7.50 11.68 -13.78
N ARG A 8 -6.30 11.15 -13.53
CA ARG A 8 -5.09 11.96 -13.67
C ARG A 8 -4.87 12.42 -15.10
N ILE A 9 -5.10 11.58 -16.10
CA ILE A 9 -4.97 11.96 -17.51
C ILE A 9 -6.01 13.01 -17.89
N THR A 10 -7.24 12.92 -17.38
CA THR A 10 -8.27 13.95 -17.66
C THR A 10 -7.91 15.31 -17.06
N ILE A 11 -7.21 15.33 -15.92
CA ILE A 11 -6.71 16.55 -15.28
C ILE A 11 -5.46 17.08 -16.00
N THR A 12 -4.47 16.24 -16.29
CA THR A 12 -3.18 16.66 -16.87
C THR A 12 -3.17 16.76 -18.38
N ARG A 13 -4.22 16.26 -19.06
CA ARG A 13 -4.36 16.21 -20.53
C ARG A 13 -3.17 15.59 -21.27
N THR A 14 -2.45 14.69 -20.60
CA THR A 14 -1.23 14.06 -21.11
C THR A 14 -1.20 12.62 -20.61
N ASP A 15 -0.67 11.68 -21.40
CA ASP A 15 -0.50 10.29 -20.95
C ASP A 15 0.60 10.20 -19.88
N VAL A 16 0.17 10.19 -18.63
CA VAL A 16 1.04 10.11 -17.45
C VAL A 16 1.03 8.72 -16.82
N ARG A 17 0.49 7.69 -17.50
CA ARG A 17 0.33 6.33 -16.95
C ARG A 17 1.67 5.74 -16.53
N GLY A 18 2.67 5.82 -17.41
CA GLY A 18 4.03 5.31 -17.15
C GLY A 18 4.66 5.94 -15.90
N THR A 19 4.67 7.28 -15.81
CA THR A 19 5.21 8.00 -14.65
C THR A 19 4.47 7.66 -13.36
N SER A 20 3.15 7.54 -13.42
CA SER A 20 2.32 7.22 -12.25
C SER A 20 2.60 5.81 -11.72
N VAL A 21 2.71 4.84 -12.63
CA VAL A 21 3.09 3.46 -12.30
C VAL A 21 4.51 3.40 -11.75
N GLY A 22 5.44 4.18 -12.32
CA GLY A 22 6.81 4.30 -11.83
C GLY A 22 6.87 4.79 -10.38
N ILE A 23 6.15 5.87 -10.07
CA ILE A 23 6.06 6.42 -8.71
C ILE A 23 5.46 5.38 -7.74
N SER A 24 4.34 4.75 -8.11
CA SER A 24 3.73 3.70 -7.29
C SER A 24 4.71 2.54 -7.04
N SER A 25 5.46 2.13 -8.06
CA SER A 25 6.44 1.04 -7.97
C SER A 25 7.59 1.38 -7.03
N PHE A 26 8.07 2.64 -7.07
CA PHE A 26 9.08 3.13 -6.13
C PHE A 26 8.59 3.02 -4.68
N PHE A 27 7.39 3.50 -4.38
CA PHE A 27 6.83 3.40 -3.03
C PHE A 27 6.56 1.96 -2.59
N SER A 28 6.14 1.07 -3.49
CA SER A 28 6.01 -0.36 -3.18
C SER A 28 7.34 -1.00 -2.78
N ARG A 29 8.46 -0.61 -3.42
CA ARG A 29 9.80 -1.08 -3.05
C ARG A 29 10.25 -0.48 -1.73
N LEU A 30 10.00 0.80 -1.51
CA LEU A 30 10.31 1.48 -0.26
C LEU A 30 9.53 0.87 0.92
N SER A 31 8.27 0.49 0.73
CA SER A 31 7.46 -0.23 1.72
C SER A 31 8.12 -1.53 2.19
N ARG A 32 8.81 -2.25 1.29
CA ARG A 32 9.54 -3.47 1.67
C ARG A 32 10.73 -3.20 2.59
N ALA A 33 11.40 -2.05 2.45
CA ALA A 33 12.43 -1.62 3.39
C ALA A 33 11.85 -1.37 4.79
N PHE A 34 10.69 -0.70 4.86
CA PHE A 34 9.97 -0.51 6.12
C PHE A 34 9.51 -1.83 6.74
N GLN A 35 9.06 -2.78 5.94
CA GLN A 35 8.69 -4.12 6.43
C GLN A 35 9.88 -4.81 7.12
N ILE A 36 11.06 -4.78 6.50
CA ILE A 36 12.29 -5.34 7.08
C ILE A 36 12.62 -4.63 8.39
N ALA A 37 12.55 -3.29 8.42
CA ALA A 37 12.80 -2.53 9.64
C ALA A 37 11.85 -2.91 10.78
N ILE A 38 10.54 -3.07 10.50
CA ILE A 38 9.54 -3.51 11.49
C ILE A 38 9.90 -4.90 12.03
N PHE A 39 10.24 -5.85 11.14
CA PHE A 39 10.61 -7.20 11.56
C PHE A 39 11.85 -7.19 12.46
N SER A 40 12.90 -6.47 12.06
CA SER A 40 14.12 -6.31 12.86
C SER A 40 13.84 -5.71 14.23
N ILE A 41 13.04 -4.63 14.30
CA ILE A 41 12.67 -3.99 15.56
C ILE A 41 11.93 -4.98 16.47
N VAL A 42 10.93 -5.69 15.94
CA VAL A 42 10.15 -6.65 16.73
C VAL A 42 11.02 -7.82 17.20
N HIS A 43 11.91 -8.34 16.35
CA HIS A 43 12.83 -9.42 16.72
C HIS A 43 13.78 -8.99 17.84
N ILE A 44 14.36 -7.80 17.74
CA ILE A 44 15.24 -7.25 18.80
C ILE A 44 14.48 -7.06 20.10
N LEU A 45 13.29 -6.45 20.06
CA LEU A 45 12.50 -6.15 21.26
C LEU A 45 11.94 -7.39 21.95
N THR A 46 11.73 -8.49 21.21
CA THR A 46 11.19 -9.74 21.75
C THR A 46 12.24 -10.80 22.03
N GLY A 47 13.52 -10.49 21.78
CA GLY A 47 14.63 -11.39 22.05
C GLY A 47 14.67 -12.61 21.13
N PHE A 48 14.25 -12.45 19.88
CA PHE A 48 14.34 -13.51 18.88
C PHE A 48 15.81 -13.80 18.55
N VAL A 49 16.20 -15.08 18.61
CA VAL A 49 17.58 -15.54 18.32
C VAL A 49 17.57 -16.48 17.14
N GLU A 50 18.18 -16.08 16.03
CA GLU A 50 18.23 -16.92 14.83
C GLU A 50 18.92 -18.28 15.08
N GLY A 51 18.37 -19.36 14.52
CA GLY A 51 18.97 -20.70 14.59
C GLY A 51 18.80 -21.45 15.92
N GLN A 52 18.20 -20.83 16.94
CA GLN A 52 17.93 -21.52 18.21
C GLN A 52 16.83 -22.59 18.03
N THR A 53 17.06 -23.79 18.58
CA THR A 53 16.14 -24.94 18.47
C THR A 53 14.78 -24.68 19.10
N ALA A 54 14.73 -23.87 20.17
CA ALA A 54 13.50 -23.43 20.81
C ALA A 54 13.59 -21.94 21.12
N GLN A 55 12.60 -21.17 20.65
CA GLN A 55 12.43 -19.75 20.96
C GLN A 55 11.70 -19.57 22.28
N THR A 56 11.94 -18.44 22.95
CA THR A 56 11.15 -18.01 24.11
C THR A 56 9.70 -17.74 23.72
N GLU A 57 8.77 -17.83 24.66
CA GLU A 57 7.36 -17.50 24.40
C GLU A 57 7.17 -16.03 23.97
N LEU A 58 8.01 -15.12 24.49
CA LEU A 58 8.01 -13.72 24.08
C LEU A 58 8.43 -13.55 22.61
N ALA A 59 9.48 -14.24 22.16
CA ALA A 59 9.91 -14.21 20.76
C ALA A 59 8.83 -14.80 19.82
N LYS A 60 8.19 -15.92 20.21
CA LYS A 60 7.05 -16.49 19.46
C LYS A 60 5.88 -15.49 19.36
N PHE A 61 5.58 -14.79 20.46
CA PHE A 61 4.58 -13.74 20.46
C PHE A 61 4.96 -12.58 19.53
N GLY A 62 6.22 -12.13 19.55
CA GLY A 62 6.73 -11.12 18.62
C GLY A 62 6.55 -11.49 17.16
N VAL A 63 6.88 -12.74 16.80
CA VAL A 63 6.65 -13.23 15.43
C VAL A 63 5.18 -13.18 15.05
N ARG A 64 4.29 -13.65 15.92
CA ARG A 64 2.84 -13.57 15.68
C ARG A 64 2.37 -12.12 15.53
N LEU A 65 2.92 -11.20 16.33
CA LEU A 65 2.57 -9.78 16.30
C LEU A 65 2.86 -9.14 14.94
N HIS A 66 4.08 -9.31 14.39
CA HIS A 66 4.44 -8.72 13.10
C HIS A 66 3.91 -9.47 11.88
N MET A 67 3.45 -10.72 12.05
CA MET A 67 2.81 -11.50 10.99
C MET A 67 1.29 -11.30 10.90
N SER A 68 0.64 -10.87 11.99
CA SER A 68 -0.83 -10.76 12.04
C SER A 68 -1.33 -9.40 12.49
N VAL A 69 -1.04 -9.01 13.73
CA VAL A 69 -1.60 -7.81 14.37
C VAL A 69 -1.12 -6.52 13.68
N ILE A 70 0.18 -6.40 13.42
CA ILE A 70 0.72 -5.19 12.76
C ILE A 70 0.14 -5.05 11.34
N PRO A 71 0.18 -6.07 10.45
CA PRO A 71 -0.49 -5.98 9.15
C PRO A 71 -1.98 -5.67 9.24
N ALA A 72 -2.70 -6.26 10.20
CA ALA A 72 -4.14 -6.02 10.38
C ALA A 72 -4.45 -4.57 10.75
N ILE A 73 -3.66 -3.96 11.65
CA ILE A 73 -3.82 -2.56 12.03
C ILE A 73 -3.54 -1.64 10.83
N VAL A 74 -2.44 -1.89 10.09
CA VAL A 74 -2.11 -1.10 8.90
C VAL A 74 -3.21 -1.21 7.85
N LEU A 75 -3.72 -2.42 7.60
CA LEU A 75 -4.82 -2.64 6.66
C LEU A 75 -6.08 -1.90 7.10
N LEU A 76 -6.45 -1.99 8.38
CA LEU A 76 -7.62 -1.31 8.93
C LEU A 76 -7.53 0.22 8.74
N ILE A 77 -6.37 0.81 9.05
CA ILE A 77 -6.13 2.24 8.83
C ILE A 77 -6.28 2.59 7.35
N CYS A 78 -5.64 1.83 6.46
CA CYS A 78 -5.75 2.03 5.01
C CYS A 78 -7.19 1.92 4.51
N THR A 79 -7.96 0.95 5.02
CA THR A 79 -9.37 0.77 4.69
C THR A 79 -10.20 1.96 5.14
N ILE A 80 -10.02 2.47 6.36
CA ILE A 80 -10.75 3.64 6.87
C ILE A 80 -10.41 4.89 6.04
N VAL A 81 -9.12 5.09 5.74
CA VAL A 81 -8.66 6.21 4.91
C VAL A 81 -9.27 6.12 3.50
N PHE A 82 -9.21 4.95 2.88
CA PHE A 82 -9.81 4.73 1.56
C PHE A 82 -11.33 4.94 1.60
N TRP A 83 -12.03 4.40 2.60
CA TRP A 83 -13.47 4.55 2.72
C TRP A 83 -13.91 6.01 2.86
N LYS A 84 -13.15 6.84 3.60
CA LYS A 84 -13.51 8.25 3.81
C LYS A 84 -13.03 9.19 2.72
N LEU A 85 -11.87 8.93 2.13
CA LEU A 85 -11.19 9.89 1.25
C LEU A 85 -11.26 9.51 -0.23
N TYR A 86 -11.70 8.31 -0.60
CA TYR A 86 -11.75 7.91 -2.00
C TYR A 86 -12.84 8.69 -2.76
N PRO A 87 -12.47 9.58 -3.69
CA PRO A 87 -13.43 10.51 -4.27
C PRO A 87 -14.16 9.93 -5.48
N ILE A 88 -13.63 8.86 -6.09
CA ILE A 88 -14.11 8.35 -7.38
C ILE A 88 -15.40 7.55 -7.18
N THR A 89 -16.51 8.21 -7.48
CA THR A 89 -17.85 7.59 -7.56
C THR A 89 -18.10 7.01 -8.97
N PRO A 90 -19.11 6.12 -9.14
CA PRO A 90 -19.49 5.63 -10.47
C PRO A 90 -19.78 6.75 -11.47
N ARG A 91 -20.32 7.89 -11.01
CA ARG A 91 -20.56 9.07 -11.84
C ARG A 91 -19.25 9.68 -12.35
N ILE A 92 -18.31 9.94 -11.44
CA ILE A 92 -16.99 10.53 -11.79
C ILE A 92 -16.22 9.59 -12.72
N TYR A 93 -16.28 8.27 -12.46
CA TYR A 93 -15.69 7.26 -13.32
C TYR A 93 -16.20 7.34 -14.76
N MET A 94 -17.53 7.40 -14.95
CA MET A 94 -18.14 7.50 -16.28
C MET A 94 -17.80 8.82 -16.98
N GLU A 95 -17.77 9.92 -16.23
CA GLU A 95 -17.36 11.23 -16.73
C GLU A 95 -15.91 11.22 -17.22
N ASN A 96 -14.99 10.64 -16.43
CA ASN A 96 -13.58 10.52 -16.81
C ASN A 96 -13.43 9.66 -18.07
N LYS A 97 -14.15 8.54 -18.17
CA LYS A 97 -14.15 7.72 -19.39
C LYS A 97 -14.61 8.48 -20.63
N LYS A 98 -15.61 9.34 -20.51
CA LYS A 98 -16.07 10.18 -21.63
C LYS A 98 -14.98 11.18 -22.03
N LYS A 99 -14.41 11.89 -21.06
CA LYS A 99 -13.34 12.87 -21.29
C LYS A 99 -12.11 12.25 -21.95
N LEU A 100 -11.73 11.03 -21.54
CA LEU A 100 -10.61 10.32 -22.18
C LEU A 100 -10.85 10.09 -23.67
N LYS A 101 -12.06 9.64 -24.04
CA LYS A 101 -12.43 9.47 -25.46
C LYS A 101 -12.39 10.78 -26.23
N GLU A 102 -12.88 11.87 -25.64
CA GLU A 102 -12.85 13.22 -26.24
C GLU A 102 -11.40 13.71 -26.44
N LEU A 103 -10.48 13.32 -25.55
CA LEU A 103 -9.05 13.65 -25.62
C LEU A 103 -8.25 12.72 -26.55
N GLY A 104 -8.84 11.62 -27.04
CA GLY A 104 -8.16 10.65 -27.90
C GLY A 104 -7.27 9.64 -27.16
N PHE A 105 -7.53 9.39 -25.88
CA PHE A 105 -6.85 8.39 -25.04
C PHE A 105 -7.61 7.07 -24.88
#